data_AF-A0A916GFU2-F1
#
_entry.id   AF-A0A916GFU2-F1
#
_cell.length_a   1.000
_cell.length_b   1.000
_cell.length_c   1.000
_cell.angle_alpha   90.00
_cell.angle_beta   90.00
_cell.angle_gamma   90.00
#
_symmetry.space_group_name_H-M   'P 1'
#
loop_
_entity.id
_entity.type
_entity.pdbx_description
1 polymer ?
#
loop_
_entity_poly.entity_id
_entity_poly.type
_entity_poly.pdbx_seq_one_letter_code
_entity_poly.pdbx_strand_id
1 'polypeptide(L)' 'AHIERMHAINPRLNAVVEAREARARQEALAADRALEERGPDRVGPLHGVPCTIKESFEVEGMPHTAGLVAR' A
#
# COMPACT_ATOMS: atom_id res chain seq x y z
N ALA A 1 1.78 8.95 -9.31
CA ALA A 1 2.44 9.70 -8.22
C ALA A 1 3.23 8.80 -7.26
N HIS A 2 2.63 8.17 -6.24
CA HIS A 2 3.41 7.51 -5.17
C HIS A 2 4.18 6.26 -5.63
N ILE A 3 3.57 5.41 -6.46
CA ILE A 3 4.24 4.24 -7.06
C ILE A 3 5.43 4.67 -7.93
N GLU A 4 5.28 5.69 -8.76
CA GLU A 4 6.39 6.21 -9.59
C GLU A 4 7.52 6.76 -8.73
N ARG A 5 7.20 7.49 -7.66
CA ARG A 5 8.21 7.98 -6.72
C ARG A 5 8.92 6.82 -6.01
N MET A 6 8.19 5.78 -5.62
CA MET A 6 8.77 4.55 -5.06
C MET A 6 9.75 3.93 -6.05
N HIS A 7 9.35 3.74 -7.32
CA HIS A 7 10.24 3.21 -8.37
C HIS A 7 11.50 4.04 -8.56
N ALA A 8 11.39 5.37 -8.53
CA ALA A 8 12.54 6.26 -8.72
C ALA A 8 13.54 6.23 -7.56
N ILE A 9 13.07 6.00 -6.32
CA ILE A 9 13.88 6.19 -5.11
C ILE A 9 14.27 4.88 -4.42
N ASN A 10 13.39 3.88 -4.43
CA ASN A 10 13.59 2.62 -3.71
C ASN A 10 14.84 1.84 -4.15
N PRO A 11 15.31 1.86 -5.41
CA PRO A 11 16.56 1.20 -5.79
C PRO A 11 17.79 1.70 -5.01
N ARG A 12 17.75 2.95 -4.52
CA ARG A 12 18.83 3.54 -3.70
C ARG A 12 18.61 3.38 -2.21
N LEU A 13 17.35 3.38 -1.77
CA LEU A 13 16.97 3.38 -0.35
C LEU A 13 16.72 1.97 0.21
N ASN A 14 16.23 1.05 -0.62
CA ASN A 14 15.81 -0.30 -0.25
C ASN A 14 14.84 -0.34 0.95
N ALA A 15 13.84 0.56 0.96
CA ALA A 15 12.86 0.68 2.04
C ALA A 15 11.62 -0.21 1.84
N VAL A 16 11.24 -0.48 0.60
CA VAL A 16 10.11 -1.36 0.26
C VAL A 16 10.68 -2.69 -0.22
N VAL A 17 10.44 -3.75 0.55
CA VAL A 17 10.98 -5.09 0.30
C VAL A 17 10.11 -5.91 -0.66
N GLU A 18 8.81 -5.64 -0.69
CA GLU A 18 7.85 -6.28 -1.59
C GLU A 18 6.76 -5.26 -1.94
N ALA A 19 6.46 -5.09 -3.23
CA ALA A 19 5.53 -4.07 -3.72
C ALA A 19 4.22 -4.70 -4.22
N ARG A 20 3.08 -4.28 -3.66
CA ARG A 20 1.73 -4.76 -4.02
C ARG A 20 1.00 -3.85 -5.01
N GLU A 21 1.71 -3.37 -6.04
CA GLU A 21 1.26 -2.27 -6.91
C GLU A 21 -0.06 -2.52 -7.62
N ALA A 22 -0.26 -3.71 -8.20
CA ALA A 22 -1.49 -4.05 -8.90
C ALA A 22 -2.70 -3.97 -7.96
N ARG A 23 -2.58 -4.56 -6.76
CA ARG A 23 -3.63 -4.50 -5.72
C ARG A 23 -3.84 -3.07 -5.22
N ALA A 24 -2.77 -2.32 -4.95
CA ALA A 24 -2.87 -0.92 -4.50
C ALA A 24 -3.62 -0.03 -5.52
N ARG A 25 -3.41 -0.24 -6.83
CA ARG A 25 -4.18 0.46 -7.87
C ARG A 25 -5.65 0.06 -7.89
N GLN A 26 -5.96 -1.22 -7.70
CA GLN A 26 -7.34 -1.69 -7.61
C GLN A 26 -8.06 -1.14 -6.37
N GLU A 27 -7.37 -1.10 -5.22
CA GLU A 27 -7.86 -0.52 -3.97
C GLU A 27 -8.12 0.98 -4.11
N ALA A 28 -7.22 1.72 -4.78
CA ALA A 28 -7.42 3.14 -5.09
C ALA A 28 -8.67 3.39 -5.96
N LEU A 29 -8.84 2.63 -7.05
CA LEU A 29 -10.04 2.73 -7.89
C LEU A 29 -11.32 2.39 -7.11
N ALA A 30 -11.27 1.44 -6.17
CA ALA A 30 -12.40 1.12 -5.31
C ALA A 30 -12.70 2.26 -4.32
N ALA A 31 -11.67 2.92 -3.79
CA ALA A 31 -11.82 4.09 -2.95
C ALA A 31 -12.48 5.25 -3.72
N ASP A 32 -12.07 5.51 -4.95
CA ASP A 32 -12.66 6.54 -5.81
C ASP A 32 -14.16 6.26 -6.05
N ARG A 33 -14.52 5.04 -6.46
CA ARG A 33 -15.94 4.64 -6.62
C ARG A 33 -16.74 4.79 -5.34
N ALA A 34 -16.19 4.37 -4.20
CA ALA A 34 -16.89 4.49 -2.92
C ALA A 34 -17.13 5.96 -2.53
N LEU A 35 -16.19 6.85 -2.85
CA LEU A 35 -16.33 8.28 -2.61
C LEU A 35 -17.44 8.89 -3.49
N GLU A 36 -17.48 8.52 -4.77
CA GLU A 36 -18.52 8.94 -5.72
C GLU A 36 -19.91 8.44 -5.29
N GLU A 37 -20.03 7.17 -4.90
CA GLU A 37 -21.32 6.55 -4.54
C GLU A 37 -21.88 7.02 -3.20
N ARG A 38 -21.01 7.25 -2.21
CA ARG A 38 -21.43 7.47 -0.80
C ARG A 38 -21.33 8.92 -0.37
N GLY A 39 -20.53 9.73 -1.08
CA GLY A 39 -20.21 11.10 -0.72
C GLY A 39 -19.11 11.20 0.35
N PRO A 40 -18.46 12.38 0.46
CA PRO A 40 -17.28 12.59 1.31
C PRO A 40 -17.56 12.44 2.82
N ASP A 41 -18.77 12.76 3.29
CA ASP A 41 -19.13 12.64 4.71
C ASP A 41 -19.32 11.19 5.18
N ARG A 42 -19.29 10.23 4.25
CA ARG A 42 -19.52 8.80 4.51
C ARG A 42 -18.26 7.95 4.40
N VAL A 43 -17.10 8.55 4.13
CA VAL A 43 -15.81 7.86 4.12
C VAL A 43 -14.97 8.22 5.35
N GLY A 44 -14.06 7.34 5.74
CA GLY A 44 -13.20 7.56 6.91
C GLY A 44 -12.10 8.61 6.67
N PRO A 45 -11.47 9.14 7.73
CA PRO A 45 -10.48 10.22 7.62
C PRO A 45 -9.19 9.86 6.87
N LEU A 46 -8.94 8.57 6.62
CA LEU A 46 -7.78 8.08 5.86
C LEU A 46 -8.19 7.48 4.50
N HIS A 47 -9.38 7.77 4.01
CA HIS A 47 -9.88 7.25 2.75
C HIS A 47 -8.96 7.63 1.58
N GLY A 48 -8.49 6.63 0.84
CA GLY A 48 -7.58 6.81 -0.29
C GLY A 48 -6.13 7.18 0.07
N VAL A 49 -5.78 7.33 1.36
CA VAL A 49 -4.41 7.67 1.77
C VAL A 49 -3.50 6.45 1.56
N PRO A 50 -2.47 6.54 0.70
CA PRO A 50 -1.54 5.44 0.49
C PRO A 50 -0.61 5.29 1.69
N CYS A 51 -0.34 4.05 2.09
CA CYS A 51 0.63 3.74 3.13
C CYS A 51 1.41 2.46 2.81
N THR A 52 2.57 2.32 3.45
CA THR A 52 3.34 1.07 3.49
C THR A 52 3.22 0.46 4.88
N ILE A 53 3.29 -0.87 4.96
CA ILE A 53 3.28 -1.59 6.22
C ILE A 53 4.67 -2.17 6.47
N LYS A 54 5.18 -2.07 7.70
CA LYS A 54 6.42 -2.73 8.07
C LYS A 54 6.22 -4.24 7.95
N GLU A 55 7.10 -4.93 7.23
CA GLU A 55 6.93 -6.34 6.86
C GLU A 55 6.79 -7.31 8.06
N SER A 56 7.23 -6.89 9.25
CA SER A 56 6.98 -7.63 10.50
C SER A 56 5.52 -7.68 10.95
N PHE A 57 4.61 -6.93 10.30
CA PHE A 57 3.17 -7.05 10.49
C PHE A 57 2.58 -7.93 9.39
N GLU A 58 1.62 -8.75 9.78
CA GLU A 58 0.94 -9.66 8.85
C GLU A 58 0.06 -8.87 7.86
N VAL A 59 0.23 -9.17 6.57
CA VAL A 59 -0.60 -8.66 5.49
C VAL A 59 -0.96 -9.83 4.58
N GLU A 60 -2.25 -10.00 4.30
CA GLU A 60 -2.74 -11.14 3.53
C GLU A 60 -2.08 -11.23 2.14
N GLY A 61 -1.49 -12.40 1.86
CA GLY A 61 -0.82 -12.70 0.59
C GLY A 61 0.56 -12.05 0.43
N MET A 62 1.17 -11.53 1.50
CA MET A 62 2.51 -10.94 1.52
C MET A 62 3.46 -11.74 2.42
N PRO A 63 4.78 -11.63 2.22
CA PRO A 63 5.77 -12.20 3.13
C PRO A 63 5.64 -11.67 4.59
N HIS A 64 5.99 -12.54 5.55
CA HIS A 64 6.10 -12.22 6.98
C HIS A 64 7.35 -12.88 7.57
N THR A 65 8.50 -12.34 7.23
CA THR A 65 9.84 -12.82 7.56
C THR A 65 10.41 -12.15 8.81
N ALA A 66 9.90 -10.97 9.17
CA ALA A 66 10.47 -10.08 10.19
C ALA A 66 11.94 -9.68 9.89
N GLY A 67 12.35 -9.74 8.63
CA GLY A 67 13.72 -9.46 8.20
C GLY A 67 14.73 -10.56 8.55
N LEU A 68 14.28 -11.77 8.89
CA LEU A 68 15.14 -12.92 9.18
C LEU A 68 15.28 -13.84 7.96
N VAL A 69 16.49 -14.37 7.77
CA VAL A 69 16.79 -15.34 6.68
C VAL A 69 16.20 -16.72 6.98
N ALA A 70 16.12 -17.11 8.25
CA ALA A 70 15.50 -18.33 8.73
C ALA A 70 14.96 -18.11 10.15
N ARG A 71 13.94 -18.89 10.53
CA ARG A 71 13.36 -18.93 11.88
C ARG A 71 13.75 -20.22 12.58
#